data_AF-A0A2S3QMI7-F1
#
_entry.id   AF-A0A2S3QMI7-F1
#
_cell.length_a   1.000
_cell.length_b   1.000
_cell.length_c   1.000
_cell.angle_alpha   90.00
_cell.angle_beta   90.00
_cell.angle_gamma   90.00
#
_symmetry.space_group_name_H-M   'P 1'
#
loop_
_entity.id
_entity.type
_entity.pdbx_description
1 polymer ?
#
loop_
_entity_poly.entity_id
_entity_poly.type
_entity_poly.pdbx_seq_one_letter_code
_entity_poly.pdbx_strand_id
1 'polypeptide(L)'
;MKTKILALFALVLLTSCGNMTKNFVKGGESIIKGGTAGGKPWNDPLKFQRLSWYSELNLMYDVFLTKIEPSSPFWQWFSEGESRRLKECKDVYVAITFSLDSDRISHAMFYNQVLSKELQPVVTNDFDLAIANHPDFNKFFLSLYKSKTLCATSDIGDLKIHFPNYRVKTLHF
;
A
#
# COMPACT_ATOMS: atom_id res chain seq x y z
N MET A 1 47.50 5.21 -25.44
CA MET A 1 46.27 4.68 -26.07
C MET A 1 45.29 4.07 -25.07
N LYS A 2 45.73 3.24 -24.11
CA LYS A 2 44.86 2.57 -23.12
C LYS A 2 44.05 3.52 -22.21
N THR A 3 44.61 4.65 -21.79
CA THR A 3 43.94 5.66 -20.94
C THR A 3 42.81 6.41 -21.62
N LYS A 4 42.90 6.65 -22.94
CA LYS A 4 41.84 7.31 -23.72
C LYS A 4 40.62 6.41 -23.93
N ILE A 5 40.83 5.10 -24.03
CA ILE A 5 39.76 4.09 -24.14
C ILE A 5 39.02 3.95 -22.80
N LEU A 6 39.75 3.98 -21.68
CA LEU A 6 39.16 3.92 -20.35
C LEU A 6 38.27 5.14 -20.04
N ALA A 7 38.71 6.34 -20.45
CA ALA A 7 37.93 7.57 -20.31
C ALA A 7 36.64 7.55 -21.16
N LEU A 8 36.69 6.96 -22.37
CA LEU A 8 35.53 6.80 -23.22
C LEU A 8 34.50 5.83 -22.60
N PHE A 9 34.96 4.76 -21.97
CA PHE A 9 34.11 3.81 -21.25
C PHE A 9 33.45 4.44 -20.01
N ALA A 10 34.19 5.29 -19.28
CA ALA A 10 33.64 6.04 -18.16
C ALA A 10 32.56 7.05 -18.59
N LEU A 11 32.71 7.68 -19.76
CA LEU A 11 31.74 8.64 -20.29
C LEU A 11 30.43 7.98 -20.73
N VAL A 12 30.50 6.76 -21.30
CA VAL A 12 29.31 5.98 -21.70
C VAL A 12 28.52 5.47 -20.50
N LEU A 13 29.17 5.22 -19.36
CA LEU A 13 28.47 4.82 -18.13
C LEU A 13 27.64 5.96 -17.52
N LEU A 14 27.97 7.23 -17.80
CA LEU A 14 27.23 8.39 -17.29
C LEU A 14 25.90 8.64 -18.05
N THR A 15 25.72 8.12 -19.26
CA THR A 15 24.50 8.36 -20.07
C THR A 15 23.38 7.36 -19.81
N SER A 16 23.62 6.30 -19.03
CA SER A 16 22.67 5.18 -18.86
C SER A 16 21.53 5.44 -17.86
N CYS A 17 21.61 6.48 -17.03
CA CYS A 17 20.64 6.71 -15.94
C CYS A 17 19.43 7.60 -16.30
N GLY A 18 19.30 8.04 -17.56
CA GLY A 18 18.37 9.13 -17.91
C GLY A 18 16.94 8.76 -18.32
N ASN A 19 16.59 7.48 -18.49
CA ASN A 19 15.32 7.11 -19.16
C ASN A 19 14.19 6.73 -18.18
N MET A 20 13.96 7.55 -17.15
CA MET A 20 12.72 7.50 -16.38
C MET A 20 11.65 8.31 -17.12
N THR A 21 10.54 7.66 -17.49
CA THR A 21 9.38 8.36 -18.07
C THR A 21 8.83 9.36 -17.05
N LYS A 22 8.33 10.51 -17.52
CA LYS A 22 7.76 11.56 -16.64
C LYS A 22 6.72 11.01 -15.67
N ASN A 23 5.93 10.02 -16.05
CA ASN A 23 5.06 9.29 -15.13
C ASN A 23 5.46 7.82 -15.11
N PHE A 24 5.59 7.24 -13.92
CA PHE A 24 5.87 5.81 -13.77
C PHE A 24 5.21 5.24 -12.53
N VAL A 25 5.09 3.91 -12.48
CA VAL A 25 4.50 3.18 -11.36
C VAL A 25 5.49 2.14 -10.87
N LYS A 26 5.78 2.18 -9.58
CA LYS A 26 6.67 1.24 -8.90
C LYS A 26 5.85 0.26 -8.08
N GLY A 27 6.12 -1.03 -8.25
CA GLY A 27 5.61 -2.08 -7.37
C GLY A 27 6.68 -2.53 -6.40
N GLY A 28 6.27 -3.00 -5.24
CA GLY A 28 7.15 -3.61 -4.25
C GLY A 28 6.39 -4.19 -3.08
N GLU A 29 7.13 -4.54 -2.05
CA GLU A 29 6.58 -5.01 -0.78
C GLU A 29 6.98 -4.05 0.34
N SER A 30 6.19 -4.01 1.39
CA SER A 30 6.51 -3.27 2.62
C SER A 30 6.06 -4.09 3.82
N ILE A 31 6.71 -3.89 4.96
CA ILE A 31 6.51 -4.75 6.14
C ILE A 31 6.37 -3.86 7.37
N ILE A 32 5.30 -4.07 8.12
CA ILE A 32 5.16 -3.62 9.51
C ILE A 32 5.59 -4.78 10.41
N LYS A 33 6.56 -4.55 11.28
CA LYS A 33 7.15 -5.63 12.10
C LYS A 33 6.54 -5.66 13.49
N GLY A 34 5.98 -6.81 13.85
CA GLY A 34 5.45 -7.05 15.18
C GLY A 34 4.29 -6.13 15.54
N GLY A 35 3.97 -6.11 16.82
CA GLY A 35 2.91 -5.27 17.37
C GLY A 35 2.65 -5.61 18.82
N THR A 36 1.70 -4.90 19.42
CA THR A 36 1.20 -5.21 20.76
C THR A 36 -0.29 -4.96 20.84
N ALA A 37 -0.98 -5.76 21.63
CA ALA A 37 -2.39 -5.59 21.97
C ALA A 37 -2.62 -6.13 23.38
N GLY A 38 -3.33 -5.38 24.22
CA GLY A 38 -3.60 -5.80 25.61
C GLY A 38 -2.35 -6.14 26.43
N GLY A 39 -1.20 -5.49 26.13
CA GLY A 39 0.08 -5.75 26.78
C GLY A 39 0.82 -7.01 26.30
N LYS A 40 0.31 -7.73 25.31
CA LYS A 40 0.96 -8.91 24.71
C LYS A 40 1.65 -8.51 23.40
N PRO A 41 3.00 -8.49 23.34
CA PRO A 41 3.72 -8.22 22.11
C PRO A 41 3.83 -9.47 21.23
N TRP A 42 3.99 -9.26 19.92
CA TRP A 42 4.38 -10.29 18.94
C TRP A 42 5.42 -9.73 17.97
N ASN A 43 6.10 -10.63 17.26
CA ASN A 43 7.16 -10.28 16.30
C ASN A 43 6.82 -10.65 14.85
N ASP A 44 5.66 -11.28 14.61
CA ASP A 44 5.19 -11.64 13.28
C ASP A 44 5.11 -10.40 12.37
N PRO A 45 5.52 -10.51 11.09
CA PRO A 45 5.44 -9.42 10.14
C PRO A 45 4.06 -9.34 9.48
N LEU A 46 3.53 -8.13 9.33
CA LEU A 46 2.42 -7.85 8.42
C LEU A 46 2.98 -7.35 7.08
N LYS A 47 2.84 -8.16 6.03
CA LYS A 47 3.36 -7.88 4.70
C LYS A 47 2.32 -7.17 3.84
N PHE A 48 2.72 -6.10 3.19
CA PHE A 48 1.89 -5.31 2.28
C PHE A 48 2.42 -5.41 0.86
N GLN A 49 1.53 -5.64 -0.10
CA GLN A 49 1.78 -5.26 -1.48
C GLN A 49 1.74 -3.74 -1.58
N ARG A 50 2.75 -3.13 -2.20
CA ARG A 50 2.85 -1.68 -2.38
C ARG A 50 2.85 -1.31 -3.85
N LEU A 51 1.99 -0.37 -4.24
CA LEU A 51 2.02 0.28 -5.55
C LEU A 51 2.11 1.79 -5.37
N SER A 52 3.11 2.41 -6.01
CA SER A 52 3.40 3.83 -5.91
C SER A 52 3.43 4.48 -7.30
N TRP A 53 2.65 5.54 -7.48
CA TRP A 53 2.57 6.32 -8.72
C TRP A 53 3.35 7.62 -8.57
N TYR A 54 4.28 7.85 -9.50
CA TYR A 54 5.18 8.99 -9.48
C TYR A 54 4.99 9.90 -10.69
N SER A 55 5.05 11.21 -10.48
CA SER A 55 5.18 12.20 -11.56
C SER A 55 6.51 12.93 -11.35
N GLU A 56 7.43 12.70 -12.26
CA GLU A 56 8.84 13.07 -12.17
C GLU A 56 9.46 12.50 -10.89
N LEU A 57 9.82 13.33 -9.92
CA LEU A 57 10.36 12.88 -8.63
C LEU A 57 9.31 12.89 -7.50
N ASN A 58 8.07 13.29 -7.79
CA ASN A 58 7.02 13.42 -6.79
C ASN A 58 6.19 12.13 -6.70
N LEU A 59 6.04 11.60 -5.48
CA LEU A 59 5.08 10.54 -5.18
C LEU A 59 3.67 11.14 -5.24
N MET A 60 2.90 10.80 -6.27
CA MET A 60 1.55 11.36 -6.46
C MET A 60 0.51 10.57 -5.68
N TYR A 61 0.63 9.25 -5.68
CA TYR A 61 -0.29 8.35 -4.98
C TYR A 61 0.46 7.09 -4.54
N ASP A 62 0.07 6.53 -3.41
CA ASP A 62 0.65 5.28 -2.89
C ASP A 62 -0.45 4.43 -2.26
N VAL A 63 -0.35 3.12 -2.41
CA VAL A 63 -1.23 2.16 -1.72
C VAL A 63 -0.41 1.02 -1.16
N PHE A 64 -0.67 0.71 0.10
CA PHE A 64 -0.26 -0.50 0.79
C PHE A 64 -1.51 -1.33 0.96
N LEU A 65 -1.54 -2.54 0.40
CA LEU A 65 -2.65 -3.48 0.56
C LEU A 65 -2.13 -4.75 1.23
N THR A 66 -2.89 -5.24 2.21
CA THR A 66 -2.64 -6.55 2.81
C THR A 66 -3.96 -7.25 3.13
N LYS A 67 -3.93 -8.57 3.15
CA LYS A 67 -4.99 -9.42 3.68
C LYS A 67 -4.67 -9.74 5.14
N ILE A 68 -5.64 -9.57 6.04
CA ILE A 68 -5.49 -9.93 7.45
C ILE A 68 -6.34 -11.15 7.75
N GLU A 69 -5.68 -12.25 8.09
CA GLU A 69 -6.38 -13.47 8.51
C GLU A 69 -6.79 -13.39 9.99
N PRO A 70 -7.91 -14.03 10.40
CA PRO A 70 -8.31 -14.12 11.81
C PRO A 70 -7.29 -14.82 12.72
N SER A 71 -6.43 -15.66 12.14
CA SER A 71 -5.30 -16.32 12.81
C SER A 71 -4.12 -15.39 13.08
N SER A 72 -4.05 -14.23 12.40
CA SER A 72 -2.95 -13.29 12.51
C SER A 72 -2.95 -12.59 13.87
N PRO A 73 -1.78 -12.41 14.53
CA PRO A 73 -1.70 -11.59 15.74
C PRO A 73 -2.20 -10.16 15.55
N PHE A 74 -2.09 -9.62 14.32
CA PHE A 74 -2.61 -8.30 13.95
C PHE A 74 -4.14 -8.20 13.99
N TRP A 75 -4.86 -9.34 14.01
CA TRP A 75 -6.29 -9.34 14.24
C TRP A 75 -6.66 -8.76 15.61
N GLN A 76 -5.74 -8.80 16.58
CA GLN A 76 -5.93 -8.23 17.92
C GLN A 76 -5.95 -6.69 17.93
N TRP A 77 -5.63 -6.03 16.80
CA TRP A 77 -5.80 -4.58 16.65
C TRP A 77 -7.25 -4.16 16.39
N PHE A 78 -8.12 -5.09 15.97
CA PHE A 78 -9.54 -4.83 15.89
C PHE A 78 -10.17 -5.00 17.28
N SER A 79 -11.12 -4.13 17.64
CA SER A 79 -11.92 -4.36 18.84
C SER A 79 -12.82 -5.59 18.69
N GLU A 80 -13.42 -6.05 19.79
CA GLU A 80 -14.32 -7.19 19.75
C GLU A 80 -15.51 -6.95 18.80
N GLY A 81 -16.08 -5.73 18.80
CA GLY A 81 -17.19 -5.35 17.94
C GLY A 81 -16.80 -5.25 16.46
N GLU A 82 -15.58 -4.80 16.16
CA GLU A 82 -15.02 -4.83 14.80
C GLU A 82 -14.77 -6.26 14.34
N SER A 83 -14.06 -7.05 15.16
CA SER A 83 -13.78 -8.45 14.91
C SER A 83 -15.04 -9.26 14.62
N ARG A 84 -16.13 -9.02 15.35
CA ARG A 84 -17.40 -9.71 15.14
C ARG A 84 -17.98 -9.43 13.76
N ARG A 85 -17.97 -8.17 13.31
CA ARG A 85 -18.42 -7.77 11.97
C ARG A 85 -17.52 -8.33 10.88
N LEU A 86 -16.21 -8.29 11.09
CA LEU A 86 -15.22 -8.75 10.11
C LEU A 86 -15.23 -10.28 9.92
N LYS A 87 -15.71 -11.05 10.91
CA LYS A 87 -15.92 -12.50 10.76
C LYS A 87 -17.02 -12.89 9.78
N GLU A 88 -17.89 -11.95 9.39
CA GLU A 88 -18.91 -12.16 8.36
C GLU A 88 -18.30 -12.03 6.94
N CYS A 89 -17.11 -11.44 6.83
CA CYS A 89 -16.38 -11.33 5.58
C CYS A 89 -15.74 -12.68 5.23
N LYS A 90 -15.73 -13.02 3.93
CA LYS A 90 -14.90 -14.10 3.40
C LYS A 90 -13.42 -13.78 3.62
N ASP A 91 -13.01 -12.59 3.21
CA ASP A 91 -11.65 -12.08 3.40
C ASP A 91 -11.68 -10.62 3.89
N VAL A 92 -10.66 -10.26 4.66
CA VAL A 92 -10.49 -8.90 5.19
C VAL A 92 -9.20 -8.32 4.65
N TYR A 93 -9.31 -7.14 4.05
CA TYR A 93 -8.18 -6.40 3.52
C TYR A 93 -8.01 -5.08 4.24
N VAL A 94 -6.78 -4.62 4.35
CA VAL A 94 -6.45 -3.28 4.82
C VAL A 94 -5.70 -2.55 3.71
N ALA A 95 -6.24 -1.40 3.31
CA ALA A 95 -5.63 -0.50 2.36
C ALA A 95 -5.19 0.79 3.06
N ILE A 96 -3.91 1.10 3.03
CA ILE A 96 -3.33 2.35 3.54
C ILE A 96 -2.90 3.17 2.33
N THR A 97 -3.55 4.31 2.12
CA THR A 97 -3.42 5.08 0.87
C THR A 97 -2.93 6.49 1.12
N PHE A 98 -2.14 7.03 0.20
CA PHE A 98 -1.65 8.40 0.21
C PHE A 98 -1.98 9.09 -1.11
N SER A 99 -2.28 10.38 -1.04
CA SER A 99 -2.43 11.27 -2.20
C SER A 99 -1.71 12.58 -1.89
N LEU A 100 -0.77 12.97 -2.74
CA LEU A 100 -0.08 14.27 -2.63
C LEU A 100 -0.97 15.42 -3.10
N ASP A 101 -1.69 15.19 -4.19
CA ASP A 101 -2.54 16.15 -4.87
C ASP A 101 -3.84 15.43 -5.29
N SER A 102 -4.91 15.71 -4.54
CA SER A 102 -6.18 15.04 -4.74
C SER A 102 -6.90 15.48 -6.02
N ASP A 103 -6.54 16.61 -6.62
CA ASP A 103 -7.11 17.05 -7.89
C ASP A 103 -6.54 16.25 -9.07
N ARG A 104 -5.34 15.67 -8.91
CA ARG A 104 -4.69 14.82 -9.91
C ARG A 104 -4.97 13.34 -9.72
N ILE A 105 -4.75 12.82 -8.51
CA ILE A 105 -5.04 11.42 -8.15
C ILE A 105 -5.63 11.39 -6.74
N SER A 106 -6.96 11.32 -6.64
CA SER A 106 -7.65 11.23 -5.35
C SER A 106 -7.79 9.79 -4.85
N HIS A 107 -8.00 9.65 -3.54
CA HIS A 107 -8.47 8.39 -2.95
C HIS A 107 -9.77 7.89 -3.60
N ALA A 108 -10.69 8.80 -3.96
CA ALA A 108 -11.95 8.43 -4.60
C ALA A 108 -11.71 7.76 -5.96
N MET A 109 -10.76 8.24 -6.76
CA MET A 109 -10.41 7.59 -8.03
C MET A 109 -9.92 6.15 -7.84
N PHE A 110 -9.18 5.88 -6.77
CA PHE A 110 -8.78 4.52 -6.42
C PHE A 110 -9.98 3.68 -5.95
N TYR A 111 -10.73 4.17 -4.95
CA TYR A 111 -11.84 3.42 -4.37
C TYR A 111 -12.98 3.16 -5.37
N ASN A 112 -13.23 4.04 -6.33
CA ASN A 112 -14.20 3.81 -7.40
C ASN A 112 -13.81 2.67 -8.34
N GLN A 113 -12.53 2.25 -8.36
CA GLN A 113 -12.05 1.14 -9.17
C GLN A 113 -12.01 -0.18 -8.38
N VAL A 114 -11.87 -0.11 -7.05
CA VAL A 114 -11.75 -1.33 -6.22
C VAL A 114 -13.03 -1.72 -5.49
N LEU A 115 -13.87 -0.76 -5.12
CA LEU A 115 -15.11 -1.06 -4.42
C LEU A 115 -16.15 -1.62 -5.39
N SER A 116 -16.78 -2.71 -4.98
CA SER A 116 -17.84 -3.40 -5.72
C SER A 116 -18.83 -4.00 -4.74
N LYS A 117 -19.93 -4.62 -5.19
CA LYS A 117 -20.86 -5.31 -4.28
C LYS A 117 -20.16 -6.37 -3.42
N GLU A 118 -19.08 -6.93 -3.96
CA GLU A 118 -18.25 -7.97 -3.37
C GLU A 118 -17.13 -7.42 -2.47
N LEU A 119 -16.74 -6.14 -2.61
CA LEU A 119 -15.73 -5.47 -1.77
C LEU A 119 -16.27 -4.16 -1.19
N GLN A 120 -16.58 -4.15 0.10
CA GLN A 120 -17.17 -2.99 0.78
C GLN A 120 -16.29 -2.47 1.91
N PRO A 121 -16.23 -1.15 2.15
CA PRO A 121 -15.49 -0.60 3.27
C PRO A 121 -16.20 -0.91 4.60
N VAL A 122 -15.43 -1.21 5.63
CA VAL A 122 -15.91 -1.38 7.01
C VAL A 122 -15.17 -0.41 7.93
N VAL A 123 -15.92 0.24 8.81
CA VAL A 123 -15.35 1.19 9.78
C VAL A 123 -14.69 0.42 10.93
N THR A 124 -13.38 0.63 11.08
CA THR A 124 -12.52 -0.02 12.08
C THR A 124 -11.62 1.02 12.79
N ASN A 125 -12.20 1.77 13.72
CA ASN A 125 -11.53 2.86 14.42
C ASN A 125 -10.39 2.36 15.34
N ASP A 126 -10.55 1.21 15.98
CA ASP A 126 -9.52 0.68 16.89
C ASP A 126 -8.28 0.23 16.11
N PHE A 127 -8.49 -0.37 14.94
CA PHE A 127 -7.39 -0.72 14.05
C PHE A 127 -6.66 0.52 13.52
N ASP A 128 -7.40 1.55 13.10
CA ASP A 128 -6.84 2.82 12.65
C ASP A 128 -5.99 3.47 13.75
N LEU A 129 -6.47 3.42 15.00
CA LEU A 129 -5.73 3.89 16.17
C LEU A 129 -4.49 3.04 16.47
N ALA A 130 -4.59 1.72 16.35
CA ALA A 130 -3.47 0.81 16.58
C ALA A 130 -2.34 1.05 15.57
N ILE A 131 -2.65 1.22 14.29
CA ILE A 131 -1.67 1.60 13.27
C ILE A 131 -1.06 2.97 13.58
N ALA A 132 -1.88 3.96 13.94
CA ALA A 132 -1.41 5.32 14.23
C ALA A 132 -0.38 5.38 15.38
N ASN A 133 -0.51 4.47 16.35
CA ASN A 133 0.39 4.38 17.50
C ASN A 133 1.55 3.39 17.30
N HIS A 134 1.64 2.72 16.14
CA HIS A 134 2.70 1.74 15.89
C HIS A 134 4.06 2.42 15.69
N PRO A 135 5.19 1.88 16.18
CA PRO A 135 6.52 2.50 16.01
C PRO A 135 6.94 2.70 14.54
N ASP A 136 6.56 1.78 13.65
CA ASP A 136 6.82 1.92 12.21
C ASP A 136 5.92 2.98 11.52
N PHE A 137 4.94 3.58 12.22
CA PHE A 137 4.06 4.61 11.65
C PHE A 137 4.86 5.82 11.14
N ASN A 138 5.85 6.27 11.91
CA ASN A 138 6.73 7.36 11.52
C ASN A 138 7.72 6.95 10.42
N LYS A 139 8.18 5.70 10.43
CA LYS A 139 9.15 5.18 9.46
C LYS A 139 8.63 5.25 8.02
N PHE A 140 7.33 5.05 7.82
CA PHE A 140 6.69 5.14 6.52
C PHE A 140 5.94 6.46 6.30
N PHE A 141 6.08 7.43 7.20
CA PHE A 141 5.32 8.70 7.18
C PHE A 141 3.80 8.47 7.04
N LEU A 142 3.27 7.45 7.72
CA LEU A 142 1.86 7.05 7.63
C LEU A 142 0.91 8.12 8.18
N SER A 143 1.41 9.15 8.85
CA SER A 143 0.63 10.34 9.25
C SER A 143 0.00 11.07 8.06
N LEU A 144 0.55 10.90 6.85
CA LEU A 144 0.00 11.47 5.62
C LEU A 144 -0.98 10.51 4.91
N TYR A 145 -1.17 9.30 5.43
CA TYR A 145 -1.95 8.24 4.81
C TYR A 145 -3.33 8.09 5.46
N LYS A 146 -4.24 7.49 4.70
CA LYS A 146 -5.58 7.10 5.16
C LYS A 146 -5.71 5.58 5.07
N SER A 147 -6.00 4.95 6.20
CA SER A 147 -6.35 3.53 6.26
C SER A 147 -7.84 3.33 5.96
N LYS A 148 -8.15 2.21 5.31
CA LYS A 148 -9.50 1.64 5.24
C LYS A 148 -9.42 0.13 5.33
N THR A 149 -10.28 -0.44 6.16
CA THR A 149 -10.55 -1.88 6.16
C THR A 149 -11.63 -2.17 5.12
N LEU A 150 -11.43 -3.22 4.34
CA LEU A 150 -12.31 -3.67 3.28
C LEU A 150 -12.74 -5.11 3.57
N CYS A 151 -14.03 -5.36 3.44
CA CYS A 151 -14.68 -6.65 3.64
C CYS A 151 -15.03 -7.24 2.28
N ALA A 152 -14.47 -8.40 1.98
CA ALA A 152 -14.81 -9.18 0.80
C ALA A 152 -15.89 -10.19 1.14
N THR A 153 -16.98 -10.24 0.37
CA THR A 153 -18.04 -11.26 0.54
C THR A 153 -17.83 -12.47 -0.37
N SER A 154 -16.94 -12.37 -1.36
CA SER A 154 -16.56 -13.45 -2.29
C SER A 154 -15.10 -13.30 -2.71
N ASP A 155 -14.59 -14.22 -3.54
CA ASP A 155 -13.29 -14.01 -4.18
C ASP A 155 -13.38 -12.82 -5.14
N ILE A 156 -12.40 -11.91 -5.05
CA ILE A 156 -12.44 -10.64 -5.80
C ILE A 156 -11.44 -10.66 -6.95
N GLY A 157 -10.44 -11.53 -6.87
CA GLY A 157 -9.40 -11.69 -7.87
C GLY A 157 -8.57 -10.42 -8.09
N ASP A 158 -7.86 -10.42 -9.21
CA ASP A 158 -6.96 -9.34 -9.57
C ASP A 158 -7.71 -8.08 -10.03
N LEU A 159 -7.41 -6.94 -9.41
CA LEU A 159 -7.99 -5.64 -9.78
C LEU A 159 -7.01 -4.80 -10.58
N LYS A 160 -7.48 -4.29 -11.73
CA LYS A 160 -6.69 -3.40 -12.60
C LYS A 160 -6.88 -1.96 -12.17
N ILE A 161 -5.82 -1.34 -11.70
CA ILE A 161 -5.78 0.08 -11.31
C ILE A 161 -5.25 0.91 -12.47
N HIS A 162 -6.04 1.90 -12.87
CA HIS A 162 -5.76 2.82 -13.95
C HIS A 162 -5.87 4.27 -13.45
N PHE A 163 -4.80 5.04 -13.65
CA PHE A 163 -4.81 6.49 -13.51
C PHE A 163 -4.40 7.13 -14.84
N PRO A 164 -5.01 8.26 -15.24
CA PRO A 164 -4.68 8.93 -16.49
C PRO A 164 -3.18 9.21 -16.61
N ASN A 165 -2.60 8.95 -17.78
CA ASN A 165 -1.17 9.12 -18.08
C ASN A 165 -0.22 8.21 -17.28
N TYR A 166 -0.73 7.11 -16.72
CA TYR A 166 0.07 6.03 -16.11
C TYR A 166 -0.18 4.70 -16.79
N ARG A 167 0.78 3.77 -16.66
CA ARG A 167 0.55 2.37 -17.06
C ARG A 167 -0.41 1.71 -16.08
N VAL A 168 -1.31 0.88 -16.60
CA VAL A 168 -2.20 0.03 -15.80
C VAL A 168 -1.35 -0.90 -14.94
N LYS A 169 -1.75 -1.07 -13.67
CA LYS A 169 -1.14 -2.03 -12.75
C LYS A 169 -2.21 -2.93 -12.15
N THR A 170 -1.82 -4.17 -11.89
CA THR A 170 -2.68 -5.13 -11.21
C THR A 170 -2.36 -5.11 -9.72
N LEU A 171 -3.41 -5.01 -8.91
CA LEU A 171 -3.36 -5.21 -7.47
C LEU A 171 -3.94 -6.61 -7.19
N HIS A 172 -3.21 -7.41 -6.45
CA HIS A 172 -3.58 -8.80 -6.15
C HIS A 172 -4.29 -8.80 -4.79
N PHE A 173 -5.53 -9.30 -4.76
CA PHE A 173 -6.33 -9.48 -3.55
C PHE A 173 -6.30 -10.97 -3.18
#